data_AF-A0AAE0SMK2-F1
#
_entry.id   AF-A0AAE0SMK2-F1
#
_cell.length_a   1.000
_cell.length_b   1.000
_cell.length_c   1.000
_cell.angle_alpha   90.00
_cell.angle_beta   90.00
_cell.angle_gamma   90.00
#
_symmetry.space_group_name_H-M   'P 1'
#
loop_
_entity.id
_entity.type
_entity.pdbx_description
1 polymer ?
#
loop_
_entity_poly.entity_id
_entity_poly.type
_entity_poly.pdbx_seq_one_letter_code
_entity_poly.pdbx_strand_id
1 'polypeptide(L)'
;MLDRILFRVYCASGSVLDQSSNNTVRYNTFEDCGGLVSFRFGDINIAEGNFFICHHVNGCGGVRMRGSHHKVINNYIDGAAHGGIILISDEIGNQNLIAFNTLYSCDTCIQIGTRSSKYTLSDNIFSNNVVEGHSSHSQLVWSGSENNSLFEGNVMHNGQITNHRYSSSIFSNLHLVKNDLGLYVPAPGSPAVKTASGSYSHVVHDDILGRARMKQPTDIGAVLSDESTAEHAHRKPLHRGDVGPTWAPDDSHLNGH
;
A
#
# COMPACT_ATOMS: atom_id res chain seq x y z
N MET A 1 -13.50 -10.69 17.13
CA MET A 1 -13.52 -11.02 15.68
C MET A 1 -14.27 -9.87 15.00
N LEU A 2 -13.55 -8.80 14.67
CA LEU A 2 -14.13 -7.65 13.97
C LEU A 2 -14.16 -7.98 12.48
N ASP A 3 -15.14 -8.79 12.09
CA ASP A 3 -15.35 -9.11 10.70
C ASP A 3 -16.30 -8.07 10.11
N ARG A 4 -15.75 -7.28 9.18
CA ARG A 4 -16.39 -6.20 8.41
C ARG A 4 -16.61 -4.93 9.23
N ILE A 5 -15.64 -4.03 9.14
CA ILE A 5 -16.01 -2.63 9.09
C ILE A 5 -15.48 -2.03 7.81
N LEU A 6 -16.40 -1.59 6.96
CA LEU A 6 -16.17 -0.86 5.74
C LEU A 6 -16.23 0.62 6.13
N PHE A 7 -15.09 1.20 6.51
CA PHE A 7 -15.05 2.63 6.83
C PHE A 7 -14.48 3.42 5.66
N ARG A 8 -15.18 4.51 5.29
CA ARG A 8 -14.50 5.69 4.77
C ARG A 8 -14.08 6.51 5.96
N VAL A 9 -12.80 6.49 6.28
CA VAL A 9 -12.26 7.31 7.36
C VAL A 9 -11.87 8.65 6.75
N TYR A 10 -12.47 9.74 7.22
CA TYR A 10 -11.91 11.08 7.06
C TYR A 10 -11.14 11.41 8.33
N CYS A 11 -9.92 11.86 8.19
CA CYS A 11 -9.08 12.16 9.34
C CYS A 11 -8.35 13.47 9.11
N ALA A 12 -8.78 14.54 9.79
CA ALA A 12 -8.10 15.83 9.79
C ALA A 12 -6.64 15.74 10.30
N SER A 13 -6.34 14.72 11.12
CA SER A 13 -4.99 14.33 11.58
C SER A 13 -4.95 12.94 12.27
N GLY A 14 -5.91 12.06 11.96
CA GLY A 14 -6.11 10.78 12.67
C GLY A 14 -5.44 9.61 11.97
N SER A 15 -4.73 8.78 12.75
CA SER A 15 -4.24 7.46 12.34
C SER A 15 -5.18 6.38 12.87
N VAL A 16 -5.43 5.32 12.11
CA VAL A 16 -6.01 4.10 12.69
C VAL A 16 -4.91 3.41 13.47
N LEU A 17 -5.02 3.39 14.80
CA LEU A 17 -4.00 2.83 15.69
C LEU A 17 -4.52 1.51 16.26
N ASP A 18 -3.79 0.44 16.01
CA ASP A 18 -4.04 -0.86 16.63
C ASP A 18 -2.84 -1.26 17.50
N GLN A 19 -3.14 -1.78 18.69
CA GLN A 19 -2.15 -2.19 19.69
C GLN A 19 -2.27 -3.68 20.04
N SER A 20 -2.95 -4.46 19.20
CA SER A 20 -3.19 -5.89 19.40
C SER A 20 -2.63 -6.73 18.25
N SER A 21 -2.55 -8.05 18.47
CA SER A 21 -2.07 -9.02 17.48
C SER A 21 -3.23 -9.66 16.71
N ASN A 22 -2.94 -10.16 15.51
CA ASN A 22 -3.87 -10.93 14.68
C ASN A 22 -5.14 -10.17 14.26
N ASN A 23 -4.99 -8.87 13.99
CA ASN A 23 -6.03 -8.02 13.43
C ASN A 23 -5.98 -7.96 11.92
N THR A 24 -7.12 -7.71 11.30
CA THR A 24 -7.25 -7.58 9.86
C THR A 24 -7.94 -6.26 9.50
N VAL A 25 -7.19 -5.37 8.86
CA VAL A 25 -7.69 -4.14 8.24
C VAL A 25 -7.79 -4.39 6.75
N ARG A 26 -9.01 -4.54 6.22
CA ARG A 26 -9.18 -4.91 4.81
C ARG A 26 -10.35 -4.21 4.13
N TYR A 27 -10.19 -3.95 2.84
CA TYR A 27 -11.22 -3.42 1.94
C TYR A 27 -11.80 -2.07 2.41
N ASN A 28 -10.98 -1.24 3.04
CA ASN A 28 -11.33 0.14 3.43
C ASN A 28 -10.87 1.14 2.38
N THR A 29 -11.46 2.34 2.43
CA THR A 29 -10.97 3.52 1.69
C THR A 29 -10.64 4.63 2.68
N PHE A 30 -9.38 5.05 2.69
CA PHE A 30 -8.87 6.20 3.43
C PHE A 30 -8.65 7.32 2.43
N GLU A 31 -9.39 8.41 2.56
CA GLU A 31 -9.31 9.52 1.60
C GLU A 31 -9.00 10.81 2.35
N ASP A 32 -7.98 11.53 1.88
CA ASP A 32 -7.49 12.79 2.46
C ASP A 32 -7.25 12.71 3.98
N CYS A 33 -6.79 11.55 4.45
CA CYS A 33 -6.46 11.34 5.86
C CYS A 33 -5.08 11.91 6.16
N GLY A 34 -4.96 12.92 7.02
CA GLY A 34 -3.66 13.41 7.54
C GLY A 34 -2.97 12.44 8.51
N GLY A 35 -3.05 11.13 8.25
CA GLY A 35 -2.51 10.03 9.06
C GLY A 35 -2.39 8.73 8.25
N LEU A 36 -2.24 7.60 8.94
CA LEU A 36 -2.02 6.29 8.33
C LEU A 36 -2.63 5.15 9.17
N VAL A 37 -2.69 3.93 8.62
CA VAL A 37 -2.99 2.72 9.41
C VAL A 37 -1.71 2.28 10.10
N SER A 38 -1.73 2.20 11.43
CA SER A 38 -0.55 1.88 12.24
C SER A 38 -0.80 0.63 13.07
N PHE A 39 -0.10 -0.46 12.75
CA PHE A 39 0.14 -1.56 13.68
C PHE A 39 1.18 -1.08 14.69
N ARG A 40 0.68 -0.51 15.78
CA ARG A 40 1.46 0.27 16.74
C ARG A 40 2.09 -0.62 17.82
N PHE A 41 1.52 -1.79 18.06
CA PHE A 41 2.06 -2.90 18.85
C PHE A 41 1.36 -4.19 18.41
N GLY A 42 1.95 -5.34 18.74
CA GLY A 42 1.41 -6.66 18.40
C GLY A 42 1.92 -7.17 17.05
N ASP A 43 1.77 -8.47 16.82
CA ASP A 43 2.32 -9.21 15.67
C ASP A 43 1.19 -9.80 14.81
N ILE A 44 1.50 -10.29 13.60
CA ILE A 44 0.58 -11.09 12.76
C ILE A 44 -0.65 -10.28 12.27
N ASN A 45 -0.55 -8.95 12.28
CA ASN A 45 -1.59 -8.09 11.70
C ASN A 45 -1.56 -8.08 10.17
N ILE A 46 -2.74 -7.93 9.55
CA ILE A 46 -2.96 -7.95 8.11
C ILE A 46 -3.58 -6.62 7.65
N ALA A 47 -2.93 -5.95 6.71
CA ALA A 47 -3.49 -4.86 5.92
C ALA A 47 -3.68 -5.35 4.48
N GLU A 48 -4.92 -5.60 4.06
CA GLU A 48 -5.22 -6.22 2.77
C GLU A 48 -6.21 -5.41 1.94
N GLY A 49 -5.86 -5.10 0.70
CA GLY A 49 -6.83 -4.59 -0.27
C GLY A 49 -7.46 -3.26 0.12
N ASN A 50 -6.74 -2.41 0.86
CA ASN A 50 -7.22 -1.08 1.21
C ASN A 50 -6.81 -0.06 0.15
N PHE A 51 -7.64 0.97 -0.03
CA PHE A 51 -7.35 2.14 -0.85
C PHE A 51 -6.95 3.30 0.06
N PHE A 52 -5.77 3.88 -0.17
CA PHE A 52 -5.30 5.10 0.49
C PHE A 52 -5.15 6.18 -0.58
N ILE A 53 -6.09 7.12 -0.62
CA ILE A 53 -6.14 8.21 -1.60
C ILE A 53 -5.74 9.49 -0.87
N CYS A 54 -4.46 9.80 -0.89
CA CYS A 54 -3.86 10.85 -0.06
C CYS A 54 -3.81 12.22 -0.73
N HIS A 55 -3.76 12.30 -2.06
CA HIS A 55 -3.60 13.56 -2.81
C HIS A 55 -2.48 14.47 -2.29
N HIS A 56 -1.38 13.90 -1.79
CA HIS A 56 -0.26 14.67 -1.21
C HIS A 56 -0.62 15.50 0.02
N VAL A 57 -1.74 15.20 0.69
CA VAL A 57 -2.09 15.80 1.97
C VAL A 57 -0.99 15.51 2.99
N ASN A 58 -0.51 16.56 3.66
CA ASN A 58 0.53 16.45 4.68
C ASN A 58 0.13 15.46 5.79
N GLY A 59 1.04 14.57 6.17
CA GLY A 59 0.78 13.53 7.16
C GLY A 59 0.08 12.29 6.60
N CYS A 60 -0.47 12.33 5.38
CA CYS A 60 -1.12 11.17 4.77
C CYS A 60 -0.11 10.10 4.38
N GLY A 61 -0.42 8.86 4.75
CA GLY A 61 0.35 7.68 4.40
C GLY A 61 -0.53 6.44 4.26
N GLY A 62 0.09 5.31 3.95
CA GLY A 62 -0.60 4.03 3.86
C GLY A 62 -0.56 3.27 5.18
N VAL A 63 0.42 2.36 5.30
CA VAL A 63 0.54 1.44 6.43
C VAL A 63 1.88 1.63 7.14
N ARG A 64 1.82 1.75 8.46
CA ARG A 64 2.98 1.75 9.35
C ARG A 64 2.92 0.52 10.24
N MET A 65 4.04 -0.17 10.36
CA MET A 65 4.11 -1.37 11.16
C MET A 65 5.36 -1.44 12.03
N ARG A 66 5.18 -2.16 13.13
CA ARG A 66 6.16 -2.57 14.10
C ARG A 66 5.81 -4.00 14.49
N GLY A 67 6.79 -4.81 14.83
CA GLY A 67 6.57 -6.23 15.08
C GLY A 67 6.76 -7.09 13.83
N SER A 68 6.37 -8.35 13.97
CA SER A 68 6.74 -9.45 13.08
C SER A 68 5.54 -10.14 12.45
N HIS A 69 5.79 -10.86 11.36
CA HIS A 69 4.81 -11.69 10.64
C HIS A 69 3.58 -10.93 10.11
N HIS A 70 3.67 -9.61 9.96
CA HIS A 70 2.62 -8.82 9.33
C HIS A 70 2.49 -9.13 7.85
N LYS A 71 1.29 -8.92 7.31
CA LYS A 71 1.03 -8.97 5.87
C LYS A 71 0.46 -7.64 5.42
N VAL A 72 1.17 -6.94 4.55
CA VAL A 72 0.69 -5.73 3.88
C VAL A 72 0.59 -6.07 2.40
N ILE A 73 -0.61 -6.44 1.95
CA ILE A 73 -0.81 -7.05 0.64
C ILE A 73 -1.94 -6.39 -0.15
N ASN A 74 -1.80 -6.33 -1.48
CA ASN A 74 -2.84 -5.84 -2.39
C ASN A 74 -3.35 -4.41 -2.09
N ASN A 75 -2.63 -3.58 -1.33
CA ASN A 75 -3.10 -2.22 -1.04
C ASN A 75 -2.75 -1.27 -2.21
N TYR A 76 -3.61 -0.30 -2.46
CA TYR A 76 -3.38 0.78 -3.42
C TYR A 76 -3.21 2.08 -2.65
N ILE A 77 -2.05 2.71 -2.78
CA ILE A 77 -1.66 3.92 -2.04
C ILE A 77 -1.27 4.99 -3.06
N ASP A 78 -2.01 6.09 -3.10
CA ASP A 78 -1.84 7.18 -4.06
C ASP A 78 -1.54 8.48 -3.34
N GLY A 79 -0.44 9.15 -3.70
CA GLY A 79 -0.15 10.50 -3.20
C GLY A 79 0.36 10.54 -1.77
N ALA A 80 1.00 9.48 -1.26
CA ALA A 80 1.46 9.45 0.12
C ALA A 80 2.64 10.41 0.34
N ALA A 81 2.43 11.43 1.19
CA ALA A 81 3.44 12.42 1.55
C ALA A 81 4.28 12.00 2.77
N HIS A 82 3.70 11.22 3.70
CA HIS A 82 4.36 10.82 4.96
C HIS A 82 5.01 9.43 4.92
N GLY A 83 4.72 8.65 3.88
CA GLY A 83 5.16 7.26 3.74
C GLY A 83 4.02 6.34 3.29
N GLY A 84 4.20 5.68 2.15
CA GLY A 84 3.24 4.66 1.71
C GLY A 84 3.27 3.44 2.63
N ILE A 85 4.44 2.82 2.81
CA ILE A 85 4.65 1.70 3.71
C ILE A 85 5.86 1.99 4.60
N ILE A 86 5.69 1.89 5.92
CA ILE A 86 6.72 2.24 6.90
C ILE A 86 6.94 1.08 7.87
N LEU A 87 8.18 0.57 7.94
CA LEU A 87 8.63 -0.35 8.97
C LEU A 87 9.46 0.44 9.99
N ILE A 88 9.01 0.46 11.24
CA ILE A 88 9.74 1.13 12.32
C ILE A 88 10.59 0.09 13.06
N SER A 89 11.86 0.43 13.29
CA SER A 89 12.84 -0.40 14.01
C SER A 89 13.03 -0.01 15.48
N ASP A 90 11.94 0.23 16.21
CA ASP A 90 11.99 0.42 17.67
C ASP A 90 11.58 -0.81 18.49
N GLU A 91 11.35 -1.91 17.80
CA GLU A 91 11.27 -3.29 18.31
C GLU A 91 11.72 -4.28 17.22
N ILE A 92 11.80 -5.57 17.55
CA ILE A 92 12.14 -6.63 16.58
C ILE A 92 11.02 -6.70 15.53
N GLY A 93 11.38 -6.70 14.25
CA GLY A 93 10.40 -6.75 13.18
C GLY A 93 10.82 -7.64 12.03
N ASN A 94 10.44 -8.92 12.12
CA ASN A 94 10.95 -9.96 11.25
C ASN A 94 9.84 -10.64 10.44
N GLN A 95 10.22 -11.22 9.29
CA GLN A 95 9.34 -12.10 8.52
C GLN A 95 8.01 -11.45 8.10
N ASN A 96 8.01 -10.13 7.92
CA ASN A 96 6.86 -9.42 7.38
C ASN A 96 6.80 -9.63 5.86
N LEU A 97 5.58 -9.76 5.33
CA LEU A 97 5.32 -9.86 3.89
C LEU A 97 4.67 -8.58 3.39
N ILE A 98 5.35 -7.91 2.46
CA ILE A 98 4.88 -6.72 1.76
C ILE A 98 4.80 -7.07 0.28
N ALA A 99 3.59 -7.39 -0.21
CA ALA A 99 3.48 -7.91 -1.57
C ALA A 99 2.26 -7.44 -2.37
N PHE A 100 2.44 -7.30 -3.68
CA PHE A 100 1.38 -6.89 -4.61
C PHE A 100 0.72 -5.55 -4.25
N ASN A 101 1.42 -4.65 -3.55
CA ASN A 101 0.90 -3.30 -3.34
C ASN A 101 1.22 -2.43 -4.55
N THR A 102 0.38 -1.44 -4.82
CA THR A 102 0.66 -0.35 -5.75
C THR A 102 0.83 0.93 -4.96
N LEU A 103 2.02 1.51 -4.99
CA LEU A 103 2.33 2.82 -4.45
C LEU A 103 2.51 3.75 -5.64
N TYR A 104 1.55 4.64 -5.86
CA TYR A 104 1.53 5.57 -6.98
C TYR A 104 1.74 7.00 -6.49
N SER A 105 2.52 7.78 -7.23
CA SER A 105 2.75 9.20 -6.96
C SER A 105 3.12 9.47 -5.50
N CYS A 106 3.99 8.67 -4.89
CA CYS A 106 4.38 8.86 -3.49
C CYS A 106 5.62 9.76 -3.40
N ASP A 107 5.68 10.66 -2.41
CA ASP A 107 6.90 11.45 -2.13
C ASP A 107 7.94 10.59 -1.41
N THR A 108 7.47 9.77 -0.46
CA THR A 108 8.26 8.71 0.17
C THR A 108 7.42 7.43 0.16
N CYS A 109 7.88 6.40 -0.55
CA CYS A 109 7.06 5.23 -0.84
C CYS A 109 7.25 4.16 0.24
N ILE A 110 8.42 3.52 0.31
CA ILE A 110 8.74 2.48 1.29
C ILE A 110 9.86 2.99 2.20
N GLN A 111 9.64 2.94 3.51
CA GLN A 111 10.62 3.30 4.53
C GLN A 111 10.89 2.14 5.46
N ILE A 112 12.16 1.83 5.70
CA ILE A 112 12.57 0.66 6.47
C ILE A 112 13.55 1.09 7.56
N GLY A 113 13.18 0.82 8.81
CA GLY A 113 14.03 1.06 9.97
C GLY A 113 14.22 2.52 10.34
N THR A 114 13.12 3.28 10.37
CA THR A 114 13.10 4.77 10.48
C THR A 114 13.42 5.36 11.85
N ARG A 115 13.74 4.56 12.88
CA ARG A 115 13.77 5.07 14.26
C ARG A 115 14.98 4.69 15.10
N SER A 116 15.44 3.44 15.02
CA SER A 116 16.57 2.98 15.83
C SER A 116 17.34 1.89 15.10
N SER A 117 18.65 1.85 15.25
CA SER A 117 19.48 0.73 14.78
C SER A 117 19.67 -0.36 15.83
N LYS A 118 19.08 -0.19 17.03
CA LYS A 118 19.20 -1.14 18.14
C LYS A 118 18.43 -2.44 17.90
N TYR A 119 17.31 -2.34 17.18
CA TYR A 119 16.46 -3.48 16.89
C TYR A 119 16.60 -3.86 15.42
N THR A 120 16.68 -5.17 15.19
CA THR A 120 16.84 -5.70 13.84
C THR A 120 15.48 -5.84 13.18
N LEU A 121 15.35 -5.28 11.98
CA LEU A 121 14.33 -5.69 11.03
C LEU A 121 14.96 -6.72 10.09
N SER A 122 14.58 -8.00 10.19
CA SER A 122 15.19 -9.04 9.37
C SER A 122 14.24 -9.93 8.62
N ASP A 123 14.75 -10.51 7.53
CA ASP A 123 14.07 -11.58 6.79
C ASP A 123 12.68 -11.17 6.30
N ASN A 124 12.49 -9.87 6.04
CA ASN A 124 11.25 -9.34 5.49
C ASN A 124 11.23 -9.57 3.98
N ILE A 125 10.04 -9.71 3.41
CA ILE A 125 9.86 -9.98 1.98
C ILE A 125 9.10 -8.82 1.37
N PHE A 126 9.73 -8.15 0.40
CA PHE A 126 9.15 -7.14 -0.45
C PHE A 126 9.02 -7.72 -1.85
N SER A 127 7.82 -8.15 -2.24
CA SER A 127 7.63 -8.90 -3.47
C SER A 127 6.52 -8.34 -4.36
N ASN A 128 6.79 -8.23 -5.65
CA ASN A 128 5.77 -7.90 -6.64
C ASN A 128 5.02 -6.58 -6.38
N ASN A 129 5.68 -5.57 -5.78
CA ASN A 129 5.09 -4.25 -5.60
C ASN A 129 5.37 -3.35 -6.80
N VAL A 130 4.38 -2.54 -7.19
CA VAL A 130 4.54 -1.42 -8.11
C VAL A 130 4.83 -0.16 -7.29
N VAL A 131 5.91 0.55 -7.61
CA VAL A 131 6.31 1.79 -6.91
C VAL A 131 6.64 2.89 -7.92
N GLU A 132 5.74 3.85 -8.09
CA GLU A 132 5.93 5.05 -8.91
C GLU A 132 6.07 6.25 -7.97
N GLY A 133 7.22 6.91 -7.98
CA GLY A 133 7.38 8.16 -7.24
C GLY A 133 6.64 9.31 -7.90
N HIS A 134 6.33 10.34 -7.11
CA HIS A 134 5.70 11.57 -7.60
C HIS A 134 6.64 12.36 -8.52
N SER A 135 7.94 12.36 -8.24
CA SER A 135 8.97 13.02 -9.05
C SER A 135 10.28 12.24 -8.99
N SER A 136 11.23 12.57 -9.86
CA SER A 136 12.57 11.96 -9.84
C SER A 136 13.34 12.17 -8.52
N HIS A 137 12.87 13.06 -7.64
CA HIS A 137 13.43 13.29 -6.30
C HIS A 137 12.71 12.50 -5.19
N SER A 138 11.57 11.87 -5.50
CA SER A 138 10.82 11.03 -4.55
C SER A 138 11.67 9.86 -4.08
N GLN A 139 11.47 9.44 -2.84
CA GLN A 139 12.19 8.34 -2.26
C GLN A 139 11.38 7.04 -2.42
N LEU A 140 11.78 6.20 -3.38
CA LEU A 140 11.10 4.94 -3.66
C LEU A 140 11.32 3.95 -2.52
N VAL A 141 12.58 3.82 -2.09
CA VAL A 141 12.94 3.03 -0.91
C VAL A 141 13.98 3.76 -0.10
N TRP A 142 13.63 4.01 1.16
CA TRP A 142 14.56 4.39 2.21
C TRP A 142 14.83 3.21 3.12
N SER A 143 16.09 2.93 3.44
CA SER A 143 16.45 1.88 4.39
C SER A 143 17.56 2.34 5.31
N GLY A 144 17.29 2.30 6.62
CA GLY A 144 18.23 2.54 7.70
C GLY A 144 18.74 1.25 8.32
N SER A 145 17.92 0.60 9.16
CA SER A 145 18.27 -0.66 9.85
C SER A 145 17.45 -1.83 9.31
N GLU A 146 18.09 -2.65 8.48
CA GLU A 146 17.50 -3.80 7.81
C GLU A 146 18.59 -4.87 7.63
N ASN A 147 18.23 -6.15 7.78
CA ASN A 147 19.14 -7.26 7.55
C ASN A 147 18.46 -8.45 6.84
N ASN A 148 19.05 -8.90 5.72
CA ASN A 148 18.64 -10.12 5.01
C ASN A 148 17.19 -10.14 4.49
N SER A 149 16.59 -8.98 4.22
CA SER A 149 15.28 -8.88 3.57
C SER A 149 15.40 -9.15 2.08
N LEU A 150 14.42 -9.87 1.55
CA LEU A 150 14.30 -10.20 0.14
C LEU A 150 13.53 -9.10 -0.60
N PHE A 151 14.09 -8.64 -1.72
CA PHE A 151 13.40 -7.77 -2.68
C PHE A 151 13.36 -8.47 -4.02
N GLU A 152 12.19 -8.92 -4.46
CA GLU A 152 12.04 -9.66 -5.72
C GLU A 152 10.79 -9.20 -6.49
N GLY A 153 10.88 -9.18 -7.83
CA GLY A 153 9.73 -8.90 -8.69
C GLY A 153 9.11 -7.52 -8.49
N ASN A 154 9.70 -6.60 -7.73
CA ASN A 154 9.18 -5.23 -7.62
C ASN A 154 9.55 -4.47 -8.89
N VAL A 155 8.68 -3.55 -9.31
CA VAL A 155 8.95 -2.64 -10.41
C VAL A 155 8.82 -1.22 -9.90
N MET A 156 9.89 -0.45 -10.04
CA MET A 156 10.03 0.87 -9.44
C MET A 156 10.43 1.91 -10.49
N HIS A 157 9.89 3.13 -10.40
CA HIS A 157 10.20 4.20 -11.34
C HIS A 157 10.00 5.59 -10.74
N ASN A 158 10.59 6.60 -11.39
CA ASN A 158 10.47 8.02 -11.07
C ASN A 158 10.84 8.34 -9.60
N GLY A 159 12.06 8.02 -9.19
CA GLY A 159 12.56 8.36 -7.86
C GLY A 159 13.92 7.74 -7.53
N GLN A 160 14.33 7.90 -6.27
CA GLN A 160 15.63 7.52 -5.71
C GLN A 160 15.51 6.37 -4.71
N ILE A 161 16.60 5.62 -4.56
CA ILE A 161 16.75 4.56 -3.55
C ILE A 161 18.02 4.81 -2.74
N THR A 162 17.99 4.58 -1.42
CA THR A 162 19.18 4.83 -0.56
C THR A 162 20.21 3.70 -0.55
N ASN A 163 19.90 2.50 -1.07
CA ASN A 163 20.85 1.38 -1.11
C ASN A 163 20.60 0.50 -2.34
N HIS A 164 21.65 -0.04 -2.96
CA HIS A 164 21.54 -0.86 -4.17
C HIS A 164 21.32 -2.36 -3.91
N ARG A 165 20.97 -2.76 -2.68
CA ARG A 165 20.73 -4.18 -2.31
C ARG A 165 19.39 -4.75 -2.84
N TYR A 166 18.63 -3.99 -3.62
CA TYR A 166 17.34 -4.41 -4.18
C TYR A 166 17.48 -5.18 -5.50
N SER A 167 18.51 -6.02 -5.62
CA SER A 167 19.08 -6.52 -6.88
C SER A 167 18.15 -7.36 -7.77
N SER A 168 16.93 -7.68 -7.31
CA SER A 168 15.91 -8.36 -8.11
C SER A 168 14.64 -7.51 -8.33
N SER A 169 14.74 -6.20 -8.11
CA SER A 169 13.74 -5.21 -8.52
C SER A 169 14.12 -4.58 -9.87
N ILE A 170 13.12 -4.30 -10.70
CA ILE A 170 13.29 -3.66 -12.01
C ILE A 170 13.11 -2.15 -11.85
N PHE A 171 14.04 -1.36 -12.39
CA PHE A 171 13.95 0.10 -12.44
C PHE A 171 13.70 0.56 -13.88
N SER A 172 12.43 0.72 -14.25
CA SER A 172 12.01 1.05 -15.62
C SER A 172 10.64 1.71 -15.63
N ASN A 173 10.32 2.48 -16.67
CA ASN A 173 9.01 3.11 -16.83
C ASN A 173 7.89 2.07 -16.69
N LEU A 174 6.98 2.32 -15.76
CA LEU A 174 5.88 1.43 -15.41
C LEU A 174 4.74 1.47 -16.43
N HIS A 175 4.69 2.46 -17.33
CA HIS A 175 3.62 2.65 -18.33
C HIS A 175 2.22 2.55 -17.70
N LEU A 176 1.97 3.35 -16.66
CA LEU A 176 0.69 3.34 -15.96
C LEU A 176 -0.35 4.21 -16.71
N VAL A 177 -1.59 3.72 -16.76
CA VAL A 177 -2.74 4.44 -17.31
C VAL A 177 -3.86 4.48 -16.28
N LYS A 178 -4.65 5.55 -16.28
CA LYS A 178 -5.79 5.70 -15.38
C LYS A 178 -6.98 4.91 -15.92
N ASN A 179 -7.56 4.05 -15.10
CA ASN A 179 -8.79 3.32 -15.43
C ASN A 179 -10.06 4.10 -15.05
N ASP A 180 -11.23 3.51 -15.30
CA ASP A 180 -12.54 4.15 -15.03
C ASP A 180 -12.83 4.38 -13.55
N LEU A 181 -12.13 3.67 -12.65
CA LEU A 181 -12.19 3.88 -11.20
C LEU A 181 -11.22 4.95 -10.71
N GLY A 182 -10.45 5.56 -11.62
CA GLY A 182 -9.46 6.55 -11.32
C GLY A 182 -8.13 6.00 -10.77
N LEU A 183 -7.92 4.68 -10.82
CA LEU A 183 -6.69 4.04 -10.39
C LEU A 183 -5.68 3.99 -11.54
N TYR A 184 -4.41 4.19 -11.23
CA TYR A 184 -3.31 4.02 -12.18
C TYR A 184 -2.87 2.55 -12.20
N VAL A 185 -3.02 1.93 -13.36
CA VAL A 185 -2.82 0.49 -13.57
C VAL A 185 -1.80 0.24 -14.69
N PRO A 186 -1.06 -0.89 -14.67
CA PRO A 186 -0.15 -1.24 -15.76
C PRO A 186 -0.86 -1.32 -17.12
N ALA A 187 -0.39 -0.56 -18.10
CA ALA A 187 -0.87 -0.67 -19.48
C ALA A 187 -0.20 -1.84 -20.22
N PRO A 188 -0.72 -2.26 -21.40
CA PRO A 188 -0.01 -3.20 -22.27
C PRO A 188 1.42 -2.75 -22.56
N GLY A 189 2.38 -3.66 -22.38
CA GLY A 189 3.81 -3.38 -22.55
C GLY A 189 4.52 -2.90 -21.26
N SER A 190 3.79 -2.68 -20.18
CA SER A 190 4.38 -2.42 -18.87
C SER A 190 5.22 -3.62 -18.39
N PRO A 191 6.41 -3.36 -17.79
CA PRO A 191 7.20 -4.41 -17.14
C PRO A 191 6.51 -5.09 -15.95
N ALA A 192 5.37 -4.57 -15.48
CA ALA A 192 4.57 -5.17 -14.40
C ALA A 192 3.53 -6.20 -14.87
N VAL A 193 3.30 -6.34 -16.18
CA VAL A 193 2.27 -7.25 -16.72
C VAL A 193 2.83 -8.66 -16.85
N LYS A 194 2.22 -9.63 -16.15
CA LYS A 194 2.53 -11.07 -16.19
C LYS A 194 4.01 -11.37 -15.95
N THR A 195 4.59 -10.73 -14.95
CA THR A 195 6.02 -10.83 -14.60
C THR A 195 6.26 -11.04 -13.10
N ALA A 196 5.19 -11.30 -12.32
CA ALA A 196 5.32 -11.57 -10.89
C ALA A 196 6.28 -12.75 -10.61
N SER A 197 7.11 -12.58 -9.58
CA SER A 197 8.10 -13.53 -9.09
C SER A 197 7.62 -14.26 -7.84
N GLY A 198 8.23 -15.41 -7.53
CA GLY A 198 7.91 -16.20 -6.35
C GLY A 198 6.52 -16.87 -6.39
N SER A 199 6.12 -17.49 -5.28
CA SER A 199 4.83 -18.20 -5.15
C SER A 199 4.05 -17.65 -3.96
N TYR A 200 3.05 -16.82 -4.27
CA TYR A 200 2.23 -16.12 -3.27
C TYR A 200 0.74 -16.48 -3.35
N SER A 201 0.37 -17.48 -4.15
CA SER A 201 -1.03 -17.90 -4.34
C SER A 201 -1.70 -18.44 -3.07
N HIS A 202 -0.93 -18.75 -2.03
CA HIS A 202 -1.41 -19.17 -0.71
C HIS A 202 -1.79 -18.00 0.21
N VAL A 203 -1.46 -16.77 -0.18
CA VAL A 203 -1.73 -15.54 0.59
C VAL A 203 -2.43 -14.45 -0.23
N VAL A 204 -2.23 -14.42 -1.55
CA VAL A 204 -2.82 -13.44 -2.46
C VAL A 204 -3.61 -14.19 -3.54
N HIS A 205 -4.93 -14.22 -3.43
CA HIS A 205 -5.82 -14.99 -4.30
C HIS A 205 -6.46 -14.17 -5.42
N ASP A 206 -6.82 -12.92 -5.12
CA ASP A 206 -7.41 -11.97 -6.05
C ASP A 206 -6.60 -10.66 -6.08
N ASP A 207 -7.01 -9.73 -6.91
CA ASP A 207 -6.52 -8.35 -6.91
C ASP A 207 -7.39 -7.47 -5.98
N ILE A 208 -7.03 -6.20 -5.83
CA ILE A 208 -7.75 -5.28 -4.95
C ILE A 208 -9.22 -5.08 -5.35
N LEU A 209 -9.56 -5.30 -6.62
CA LEU A 209 -10.93 -5.20 -7.15
C LEU A 209 -11.73 -6.51 -6.97
N GLY A 210 -11.09 -7.56 -6.46
CA GLY A 210 -11.68 -8.87 -6.24
C GLY A 210 -11.62 -9.80 -7.45
N ARG A 211 -10.77 -9.50 -8.46
CA ARG A 211 -10.58 -10.36 -9.64
C ARG A 211 -9.52 -11.42 -9.35
N ALA A 212 -9.84 -12.68 -9.62
CA ALA A 212 -8.97 -13.80 -9.31
C ALA A 212 -7.65 -13.78 -10.11
N ARG A 213 -6.52 -14.05 -9.45
CA ARG A 213 -5.19 -14.15 -10.08
C ARG A 213 -4.95 -15.52 -10.70
N MET A 214 -5.76 -15.86 -11.70
CA MET A 214 -5.81 -17.21 -12.30
C MET A 214 -4.62 -17.58 -13.18
N LYS A 215 -3.97 -16.60 -13.83
CA LYS A 215 -2.84 -16.80 -14.75
C LYS A 215 -1.53 -16.55 -14.02
N GLN A 216 -0.54 -17.42 -14.24
CA GLN A 216 0.81 -17.31 -13.65
C GLN A 216 1.87 -17.31 -14.77
N PRO A 217 2.94 -16.48 -14.66
CA PRO A 217 3.07 -15.38 -13.70
C PRO A 217 1.94 -14.34 -13.86
N THR A 218 1.42 -13.86 -12.73
CA THR A 218 0.37 -12.82 -12.68
C THR A 218 0.98 -11.42 -12.79
N ASP A 219 0.14 -10.38 -12.77
CA ASP A 219 0.61 -8.99 -12.80
C ASP A 219 1.13 -8.58 -11.42
N ILE A 220 2.17 -7.77 -11.43
CA ILE A 220 2.77 -7.10 -10.26
C ILE A 220 1.87 -5.92 -9.87
N GLY A 221 1.78 -5.65 -8.56
CA GLY A 221 0.95 -4.58 -8.02
C GLY A 221 -0.49 -5.00 -7.72
N ALA A 222 -1.30 -4.05 -7.25
CA ALA A 222 -2.59 -4.31 -6.61
C ALA A 222 -3.74 -4.58 -7.58
N VAL A 223 -3.63 -4.14 -8.84
CA VAL A 223 -4.70 -4.20 -9.84
C VAL A 223 -4.20 -4.96 -11.07
N LEU A 224 -4.97 -5.94 -11.54
CA LEU A 224 -4.67 -6.62 -12.81
C LEU A 224 -4.87 -5.69 -14.02
N SER A 225 -4.02 -5.83 -15.02
CA SER A 225 -4.11 -5.15 -16.33
C SER A 225 -5.12 -5.80 -17.29
N ASP A 226 -5.54 -7.04 -17.00
CA ASP A 226 -6.40 -7.82 -17.89
C ASP A 226 -7.88 -7.40 -17.78
N GLU A 227 -8.28 -6.45 -18.64
CA GLU A 227 -9.65 -5.95 -18.74
C GLU A 227 -10.68 -7.01 -19.15
N SER A 228 -10.26 -8.17 -19.71
CA SER A 228 -11.21 -9.26 -19.99
C SER A 228 -11.84 -9.84 -18.73
N THR A 229 -11.28 -9.55 -17.56
CA THR A 229 -11.82 -9.96 -16.26
C THR A 229 -12.53 -8.83 -15.51
N ALA A 230 -12.70 -7.65 -16.12
CA ALA A 230 -13.29 -6.47 -15.49
C ALA A 230 -14.70 -6.72 -14.94
N GLU A 231 -15.50 -7.56 -15.61
CA GLU A 231 -16.84 -7.95 -15.16
C GLU A 231 -16.88 -8.73 -13.83
N HIS A 232 -15.75 -9.31 -13.40
CA HIS A 232 -15.62 -9.99 -12.11
C HIS A 232 -15.23 -9.05 -10.96
N ALA A 233 -14.93 -7.78 -11.25
CA ALA A 233 -14.64 -6.79 -10.23
C ALA A 233 -15.91 -6.48 -9.42
N HIS A 234 -15.79 -6.56 -8.09
CA HIS A 234 -16.89 -6.30 -7.16
C HIS A 234 -16.48 -5.43 -5.97
N ARG A 235 -15.19 -5.05 -5.90
CA ARG A 235 -14.65 -4.08 -4.94
C ARG A 235 -14.18 -2.84 -5.70
N LYS A 236 -14.33 -1.68 -5.08
CA LYS A 236 -13.93 -0.37 -5.63
C LYS A 236 -13.57 0.57 -4.49
N PRO A 237 -12.83 1.67 -4.75
CA PRO A 237 -12.76 2.78 -3.81
C PRO A 237 -14.16 3.24 -3.43
N LEU A 238 -14.37 3.52 -2.14
CA LEU A 238 -15.66 3.94 -1.61
C LEU A 238 -15.75 5.46 -1.57
N HIS A 239 -16.84 6.00 -2.09
CA HIS A 239 -17.16 7.43 -2.00
C HIS A 239 -18.16 7.71 -0.88
N ARG A 240 -18.48 8.99 -0.67
CA ARG A 240 -19.42 9.43 0.40
C ARG A 240 -20.75 8.68 0.33
N GLY A 241 -21.26 8.47 -0.88
CA GLY A 241 -22.55 7.80 -1.11
C GLY A 241 -22.53 6.29 -0.88
N ASP A 242 -21.35 5.65 -0.80
CA ASP A 242 -21.23 4.20 -0.60
C ASP A 242 -21.19 3.81 0.89
N VAL A 243 -21.12 4.78 1.81
CA VAL A 243 -21.01 4.57 3.26
C VAL A 243 -22.15 5.26 4.02
N GLY A 244 -22.36 4.88 5.30
CA GLY A 244 -23.52 5.25 6.13
C GLY A 244 -23.84 6.75 6.29
N PRO A 245 -24.89 7.10 7.07
CA PRO A 245 -25.65 8.35 6.92
C PRO A 245 -24.80 9.62 7.01
N THR A 246 -25.09 10.57 6.11
CA THR A 246 -24.49 11.90 6.04
C THR A 246 -25.01 12.77 7.19
N TRP A 247 -24.33 12.77 8.33
CA TRP A 247 -24.74 13.57 9.49
C TRP A 247 -24.10 14.97 9.56
N ALA A 248 -23.26 15.36 8.59
CA ALA A 248 -22.75 16.72 8.50
C ALA A 248 -23.64 17.57 7.57
N PRO A 249 -24.31 18.63 8.06
CA PRO A 249 -24.93 19.62 7.19
C PRO A 249 -23.85 20.36 6.40
N ASP A 250 -24.14 20.74 5.15
CA ASP A 250 -23.25 21.55 4.33
C ASP A 250 -22.78 22.79 5.09
N ASP A 251 -21.46 23.04 5.12
CA ASP A 251 -20.81 24.24 5.69
C ASP A 251 -21.15 25.54 4.92
N SER A 252 -22.30 25.61 4.26
CA SER A 252 -22.81 26.77 3.55
C SER A 252 -23.30 27.90 4.47
N HIS A 253 -23.22 27.75 5.80
CA HIS A 253 -23.72 28.73 6.77
C HIS A 253 -22.63 29.45 7.59
N LEU A 254 -21.33 29.23 7.35
CA LEU A 254 -20.27 29.93 8.10
C LEU A 254 -19.78 31.25 7.48
N ASN A 255 -20.41 31.73 6.40
CA ASN A 255 -20.17 33.07 5.86
C ASN A 255 -21.42 33.94 6.02
N GLY A 256 -21.61 34.50 7.20
CA GLY A 256 -22.72 35.42 7.44
C GLY A 256 -22.80 35.96 8.86
N HIS A 257 -21.76 36.63 9.34
CA HIS A 257 -21.84 37.71 10.33
C HIS A 257 -20.66 38.68 10.16
#